data_AF-A0A356AKI8-F1
#
_entry.id   AF-A0A356AKI8-F1
#
_cell.length_a   1.000
_cell.length_b   1.000
_cell.length_c   1.000
_cell.angle_alpha   90.00
_cell.angle_beta   90.00
_cell.angle_gamma   90.00
#
_symmetry.space_group_name_H-M   'P 1'
#
loop_
_entity.id
_entity.type
_entity.pdbx_description
1 polymer ?
#
loop_
_entity_poly.entity_id
_entity_poly.type
_entity_poly.pdbx_seq_one_letter_code
_entity_poly.pdbx_strand_id
1 'polypeptide(L)' 'EALAATDTAKLTDLYAKAQKLVWEDAPWIFLGSDQVIAGEKTYVSGIYLAPDGKLDVTKAKLS' A
#
# COMPACT_ATOMS: atom_id res chain seq x y z
N GLU A 1 -4.58 -10.88 19.14
CA GLU A 1 -5.61 -11.74 18.52
C GLU A 1 -5.60 -11.67 17.00
N ALA A 2 -5.54 -10.48 16.36
CA ALA A 2 -5.46 -10.38 14.89
C ALA A 2 -4.25 -11.13 14.28
N LEU A 3 -3.05 -11.06 14.88
CA LEU A 3 -1.88 -11.78 14.39
C LEU A 3 -2.00 -13.31 14.37
N ALA A 4 -2.97 -13.87 15.10
CA ALA A 4 -3.19 -15.32 15.22
C ALA A 4 -4.43 -15.80 14.43
N ALA A 5 -5.22 -14.88 13.88
CA ALA A 5 -6.39 -15.21 13.08
C ALA A 5 -5.96 -15.38 11.61
N THR A 6 -6.25 -16.53 11.02
CA THR A 6 -6.02 -16.79 9.58
C THR A 6 -7.27 -16.57 8.73
N ASP A 7 -8.41 -16.32 9.38
CA ASP A 7 -9.69 -16.05 8.76
C ASP A 7 -9.80 -14.57 8.38
N THR A 8 -9.86 -14.30 7.07
CA THR A 8 -9.93 -12.96 6.49
C THR A 8 -11.11 -12.13 6.99
N ALA A 9 -12.27 -12.76 7.28
CA ALA A 9 -13.44 -12.03 7.77
C ALA A 9 -13.18 -11.50 9.20
N LYS A 10 -12.61 -12.35 10.06
CA LYS A 10 -12.24 -11.96 11.43
C LYS A 10 -11.13 -10.90 11.44
N LEU A 11 -10.16 -11.01 10.54
CA LEU A 11 -9.11 -10.01 10.39
C LEU A 11 -9.70 -8.65 10.00
N THR A 12 -10.60 -8.63 9.02
CA THR A 12 -11.27 -7.40 8.57
C THR A 12 -11.99 -6.72 9.74
N ASP A 13 -12.78 -7.45 10.51
CA ASP A 13 -13.50 -6.91 11.67
C ASP A 13 -12.57 -6.36 12.75
N LEU A 14 -11.48 -7.08 13.04
CA LEU A 14 -10.49 -6.66 14.04
C LEU A 14 -9.74 -5.40 13.60
N TYR A 15 -9.31 -5.32 12.34
CA TYR A 15 -8.64 -4.15 11.79
C TYR A 15 -9.58 -2.94 11.69
N ALA A 16 -10.85 -3.14 11.34
CA ALA A 16 -11.85 -2.06 11.31
C ALA A 16 -12.06 -1.42 12.69
N LYS A 17 -12.14 -2.24 13.75
CA LYS A 17 -12.24 -1.74 15.13
C LYS A 17 -11.00 -0.95 15.54
N ALA A 18 -9.80 -1.44 15.20
CA ALA A 18 -8.56 -0.73 15.49
C ALA A 18 -8.46 0.60 14.74
N GLN A 19 -8.80 0.62 13.44
CA GLN A 19 -8.79 1.84 12.63
C GLN A 19 -9.77 2.89 13.18
N LYS A 20 -10.96 2.46 13.64
CA LYS A 20 -11.93 3.36 14.28
C LYS A 20 -11.36 4.01 15.56
N LEU A 21 -10.75 3.20 16.43
CA LEU A 21 -10.14 3.70 17.67
C LEU A 21 -9.05 4.74 17.36
N VAL A 22 -8.18 4.44 16.40
CA VAL A 22 -7.11 5.38 16.00
C VAL A 22 -7.71 6.66 15.38
N TRP A 23 -8.79 6.57 14.62
CA TRP A 23 -9.45 7.75 14.05
C TRP A 23 -10.06 8.66 15.12
N GLU A 24 -10.64 8.07 16.17
CA GLU A 24 -11.30 8.81 17.26
C GLU A 24 -10.29 9.39 18.27
N ASP A 25 -9.20 8.68 18.56
CA ASP A 25 -8.31 8.99 19.68
C ASP A 25 -6.94 9.56 19.29
N ALA A 26 -6.55 9.52 18.00
CA ALA A 26 -5.22 9.98 17.62
C ALA A 26 -5.09 11.51 17.70
N PRO A 27 -3.99 12.04 18.28
CA PRO A 27 -3.76 13.48 18.39
C PRO A 27 -3.27 14.11 17.07
N TRP A 28 -3.31 13.39 15.95
CA TRP A 28 -2.85 13.84 14.63
C TRP A 28 -3.98 13.85 13.60
N ILE A 29 -3.80 14.63 12.53
CA ILE A 29 -4.78 14.76 11.45
C ILE A 29 -4.33 13.92 10.26
N PHE A 30 -5.20 13.04 9.76
CA PHE A 30 -4.95 12.26 8.54
C PHE A 30 -5.11 13.16 7.31
N LEU A 31 -3.99 13.51 6.65
CA LEU A 31 -3.98 14.47 5.56
C LEU A 31 -4.26 13.86 4.18
N GLY A 32 -3.94 12.59 3.97
CA GLY A 32 -4.18 11.92 2.69
C GLY A 32 -3.46 10.59 2.55
N SER A 33 -3.68 9.95 1.40
CA SER A 33 -2.92 8.79 0.92
C SER A 33 -2.16 9.19 -0.34
N ASP A 34 -0.85 8.99 -0.34
CA ASP A 34 -0.01 9.37 -1.47
C ASP A 34 -0.36 8.59 -2.73
N GLN A 35 -0.18 9.24 -3.88
CA GLN A 35 -0.26 8.59 -5.18
C GLN A 35 1.15 8.24 -5.64
N VAL A 36 1.32 6.98 -6.04
CA VAL A 36 2.58 6.49 -6.56
C VAL A 36 2.70 6.89 -8.03
N ILE A 37 3.52 7.92 -8.30
CA ILE A 37 3.72 8.48 -9.65
C ILE A 37 5.16 8.19 -10.08
N ALA A 38 5.32 7.61 -11.28
CA ALA A 38 6.61 7.35 -11.91
C ALA A 38 6.63 7.83 -13.35
N GLY A 39 7.83 8.15 -13.85
CA GLY A 39 8.07 8.44 -15.26
C GLY A 39 9.19 7.56 -15.80
N GLU A 40 9.04 7.08 -17.02
CA GLU A 40 10.06 6.32 -17.74
C GLU A 40 10.47 7.03 -19.04
N LYS A 41 11.69 6.75 -19.51
CA LYS A 41 12.13 7.22 -20.83
C LYS A 41 11.36 6.45 -21.91
N THR A 42 11.08 7.09 -23.04
CA THR A 42 10.27 6.51 -24.12
C THR A 42 10.82 5.21 -24.72
N TYR A 43 12.12 4.95 -24.57
CA TYR A 43 12.77 3.72 -25.04
C TYR A 43 12.91 2.65 -23.96
N VAL A 44 12.49 2.93 -22.71
CA VAL A 44 12.53 2.00 -21.58
C VAL A 44 11.12 1.46 -21.36
N SER A 45 10.99 0.14 -21.18
CA SER A 45 9.72 -0.48 -20.85
C SER A 45 9.91 -1.68 -19.93
N GLY A 46 8.82 -2.16 -19.33
CA GLY A 46 8.84 -3.36 -18.47
C GLY A 46 9.28 -3.09 -17.03
N ILE A 47 9.31 -1.82 -16.61
CA ILE A 47 9.46 -1.40 -15.22
C ILE A 47 8.08 -1.29 -14.59
N TYR A 48 7.93 -1.76 -13.35
CA TYR A 48 6.70 -1.64 -12.58
C TYR A 48 6.98 -1.04 -11.20
N LEU A 49 6.27 0.03 -10.85
CA LEU A 49 6.30 0.61 -9.51
C LEU A 49 5.06 0.15 -8.75
N ALA A 50 5.27 -0.66 -7.72
CA ALA A 50 4.20 -1.22 -6.91
C ALA A 50 3.61 -0.16 -5.94
N PRO A 51 2.36 -0.34 -5.49
CA PRO A 51 1.73 0.57 -4.53
C PRO A 51 2.46 0.71 -3.19
N ASP A 52 3.31 -0.25 -2.84
CA ASP A 52 4.18 -0.22 -1.66
C ASP A 52 5.51 0.51 -1.90
N GLY A 53 5.67 1.15 -3.06
CA GLY A 53 6.86 1.88 -3.47
C GLY A 53 8.00 1.01 -4.00
N LYS A 54 7.81 -0.31 -4.13
CA LYS A 54 8.85 -1.19 -4.70
C LYS A 54 8.93 -1.04 -6.21
N LEU A 55 10.15 -0.81 -6.70
CA LEU A 55 10.45 -0.78 -8.13
C LEU A 55 10.87 -2.18 -8.60
N ASP A 56 10.05 -2.81 -9.42
CA ASP A 56 10.35 -4.05 -10.12
C ASP A 56 10.96 -3.74 -11.49
N VAL A 57 12.21 -4.19 -11.68
CA VAL A 57 12.99 -4.03 -12.91
C VAL A 57 13.30 -5.36 -13.59
N THR A 58 12.72 -6.47 -13.12
CA THR A 58 13.03 -7.82 -13.63
C THR A 58 12.66 -8.02 -15.09
N LYS A 59 11.71 -7.23 -15.59
CA LYS A 59 11.24 -7.24 -17.00
C LYS A 59 11.70 -6.03 -17.79
N ALA A 60 12.62 -5.23 -17.23
CA ALA A 60 13.09 -4.01 -17.87
C ALA A 60 13.79 -4.33 -19.19
N LYS A 61 13.43 -3.59 -20.24
CA LYS A 61 14.01 -3.73 -21.57
C LYS A 61 14.14 -2.37 -22.26
N LEU A 62 15.11 -2.30 -23.15
CA LEU A 62 15.30 -1.18 -24.07
C LEU A 62 14.69 -1.55 -25.42
N SER A 63 14.05 -0.56 -26.07
CA SER A 63 13.42 -0.68 -27.38
C SER A 63 14.27 -0.02 -28.45
#